data_AF-A0A1I2T1E7-F1
#
_entry.id   AF-A0A1I2T1E7-F1
#
_cell.length_a   1.000
_cell.length_b   1.000
_cell.length_c   1.000
_cell.angle_alpha   90.00
_cell.angle_beta   90.00
_cell.angle_gamma   90.00
#
_symmetry.space_group_name_H-M   'P 1'
#
loop_
_entity.id
_entity.type
_entity.pdbx_description
1 polymer ?
#
loop_
_entity_poly.entity_id
_entity_poly.type
_entity_poly.pdbx_seq_one_letter_code
_entity_poly.pdbx_strand_id
1 'polypeptide(L)' 'MPVSDTQKKANEKWKAANKEKQKIYRYRLQAKKFINEFASQDDLLELCKMIDEKLKE' A
#
# COMPACT_ATOMS: atom_id res chain seq x y z
N MET A 1 -16.25 1.35 -23.19
CA MET A 1 -16.69 2.74 -23.46
C MET A 1 -15.65 3.69 -22.90
N PRO A 2 -15.18 4.71 -23.64
CA PRO A 2 -14.19 5.66 -23.14
C PRO A 2 -14.80 6.54 -22.04
N VAL A 3 -14.06 6.69 -20.95
CA VAL A 3 -14.45 7.53 -19.79
C VAL A 3 -14.44 8.99 -20.24
N SER A 4 -15.57 9.69 -20.09
CA SER A 4 -15.70 11.10 -20.51
C SER A 4 -14.71 11.98 -19.75
N ASP A 5 -14.20 13.03 -20.38
CA ASP A 5 -13.19 13.92 -19.76
C ASP A 5 -13.70 14.61 -18.49
N THR A 6 -15.02 14.76 -18.34
CA THR A 6 -15.66 15.21 -17.09
C THR A 6 -15.58 14.17 -15.98
N GLN A 7 -15.72 12.89 -16.30
CA GLN A 7 -15.57 11.78 -15.35
C GLN A 7 -14.10 11.61 -14.93
N LYS A 8 -13.15 11.83 -15.84
CA LYS A 8 -11.71 11.82 -15.50
C LYS A 8 -11.36 12.89 -14.47
N LYS A 9 -11.79 14.13 -14.70
CA LYS A 9 -11.56 15.26 -13.78
C LYS A 9 -12.19 15.03 -12.39
N ALA A 10 -13.40 14.47 -12.35
CA ALA A 10 -14.05 14.12 -11.09
C ALA A 10 -13.29 13.02 -10.32
N ASN A 11 -12.81 12.00 -11.04
CA ASN A 11 -12.05 10.90 -10.46
C ASN A 11 -10.66 11.37 -9.97
N GLU A 12 -10.02 12.31 -10.68
CA GLU A 12 -8.78 12.94 -10.24
C GLU A 12 -8.96 13.74 -8.95
N LYS A 13 -10.05 14.52 -8.83
CA LYS A 13 -10.35 15.27 -7.60
C LYS A 13 -10.62 14.35 -6.41
N TRP A 14 -11.34 13.24 -6.63
CA TRP A 14 -11.57 12.24 -5.61
C TRP A 14 -10.29 11.47 -5.24
N LYS A 15 -9.45 11.13 -6.21
CA LYS A 15 -8.13 10.51 -5.99
C LYS A 15 -7.19 11.42 -5.22
N ALA A 16 -7.22 12.73 -5.47
CA ALA A 16 -6.44 13.71 -4.71
C ALA A 16 -6.87 13.76 -3.24
N ALA A 17 -8.18 13.79 -2.98
CA ALA A 17 -8.72 13.79 -1.62
C ALA A 17 -8.52 12.45 -0.87
N ASN A 18 -8.38 11.33 -1.59
CA ASN A 18 -8.17 9.99 -1.02
C ASN A 18 -6.74 9.47 -1.22
N LYS A 19 -5.81 10.36 -1.59
CA LYS A 19 -4.42 10.00 -1.97
C LYS A 19 -3.71 9.27 -0.84
N GLU A 20 -3.92 9.68 0.40
CA GLU A 20 -3.31 9.06 1.59
C GLU A 20 -3.88 7.66 1.85
N LYS A 21 -5.20 7.49 1.79
CA LYS A 21 -5.84 6.16 1.93
C LYS A 21 -5.37 5.19 0.86
N GLN A 22 -5.25 5.66 -0.39
CA GLN A 22 -4.71 4.86 -1.49
C GLN A 22 -3.22 4.54 -1.29
N LYS A 23 -2.44 5.48 -0.77
CA LYS A 23 -1.02 5.29 -0.47
C LYS A 23 -0.85 4.18 0.57
N ILE A 24 -1.58 4.23 1.69
CA ILE A 24 -1.57 3.19 2.72
C ILE A 24 -2.01 1.83 2.13
N TYR A 25 -3.08 1.82 1.35
CA TYR A 25 -3.56 0.60 0.70
C TYR A 25 -2.51 -0.04 -0.21
N ARG A 26 -1.84 0.77 -1.05
CA ARG A 26 -0.78 0.29 -1.95
C ARG A 26 0.38 -0.31 -1.17
N TYR A 27 0.85 0.37 -0.11
CA TYR A 27 1.94 -0.18 0.71
C TYR A 27 1.55 -1.47 1.41
N ARG A 28 0.32 -1.58 1.93
CA ARG A 28 -0.17 -2.84 2.51
C ARG A 28 -0.18 -3.96 1.48
N LEU A 29 -0.65 -3.69 0.26
CA LEU A 29 -0.68 -4.70 -0.80
C LEU A 29 0.74 -5.10 -1.21
N GLN A 30 1.65 -4.14 -1.37
CA GLN A 30 3.05 -4.40 -1.70
C GLN A 30 3.75 -5.21 -0.60
N ALA A 31 3.55 -4.86 0.67
CA ALA A 31 4.10 -5.60 1.80
C ALA A 31 3.58 -7.05 1.83
N LYS A 32 2.27 -7.25 1.64
CA LYS A 32 1.69 -8.59 1.52
C LYS A 32 2.31 -9.37 0.37
N LYS A 33 2.45 -8.75 -0.81
CA LYS A 33 3.04 -9.42 -1.96
C LYS A 33 4.49 -9.81 -1.69
N PHE A 34 5.27 -8.89 -1.12
CA PHE A 34 6.66 -9.13 -0.77
C PHE A 34 6.82 -10.31 0.19
N ILE A 35 6.09 -10.31 1.31
CA ILE A 35 6.13 -11.38 2.31
C ILE A 35 5.75 -12.74 1.73
N ASN A 36 4.78 -12.80 0.82
CA ASN A 36 4.29 -14.07 0.28
C ASN A 36 5.11 -14.60 -0.91
N GLU A 37 5.61 -13.73 -1.79
CA GLU A 37 6.19 -14.15 -3.07
C GLU A 37 7.70 -13.95 -3.16
N PHE A 38 8.29 -13.04 -2.38
CA PHE A 38 9.68 -12.60 -2.58
C PHE A 38 10.57 -12.71 -1.35
N ALA A 39 10.01 -12.61 -0.14
CA ALA A 39 10.78 -12.57 1.08
C ALA A 39 11.55 -13.88 1.31
N SER A 40 12.85 -13.75 1.58
CA SER A 40 13.67 -14.84 2.09
C SER A 40 13.43 -15.04 3.60
N GLN A 41 13.96 -16.12 4.15
CA GLN A 41 13.85 -16.38 5.59
C GLN A 41 14.44 -15.24 6.44
N ASP A 42 15.54 -14.63 6.00
CA ASP A 42 16.19 -13.53 6.70
C ASP A 42 15.31 -12.27 6.66
N ASP A 43 14.74 -11.94 5.49
CA ASP A 43 13.79 -10.83 5.34
C ASP A 43 12.59 -10.98 6.27
N LEU A 44 12.04 -12.19 6.40
CA LEU A 44 10.92 -12.47 7.30
C LEU A 44 11.30 -12.25 8.77
N LEU A 45 12.51 -12.66 9.18
CA LEU A 45 13.00 -12.47 10.54
C LEU A 45 13.23 -10.99 10.85
N GLU A 46 13.78 -10.23 9.90
CA GLU A 46 13.96 -8.77 10.05
C GLU A 46 12.61 -8.06 10.17
N LEU A 47 11.66 -8.37 9.27
CA LEU A 47 10.31 -7.80 9.32
C LEU A 47 9.60 -8.11 10.63
N CYS A 48 9.73 -9.33 11.16
CA CYS A 48 9.18 -9.69 12.48
C CYS A 48 9.78 -8.82 13.58
N LYS A 49 11.11 -8.63 13.61
CA LYS A 49 11.77 -7.76 14.61
C LYS A 49 11.24 -6.33 14.54
N MET A 50 11.11 -5.77 13.35
CA MET A 50 10.57 -4.42 13.16
C MET A 50 9.13 -4.28 13.68
N ILE A 51 8.30 -5.31 13.48
CA ILE A 51 6.92 -5.35 13.99
C ILE A 51 6.93 -5.41 15.52
N ASP A 52 7.75 -6.28 16.11
CA ASP A 52 7.88 -6.42 17.56
C ASP A 52 8.34 -5.11 18.23
N GLU A 53 9.31 -4.40 17.65
CA GLU A 53 9.76 -3.10 18.14
C GLU A 53 8.64 -2.07 18.07
N LYS A 54 7.87 -2.04 16.98
CA LYS A 54 6.75 -1.11 16.82
C LYS A 54 5.54 -1.40 17.71
N LEU A 55 5.35 -2.64 18.16
CA LEU A 55 4.29 -3.00 19.10
C LEU A 55 4.65 -2.67 20.56
N LYS A 56 5.94 -2.45 20.85
CA LYS A 56 6.43 -2.07 22.19
C LYS A 56 6.45 -0.56 22.41
N GLU A 57 6.40 0.23 21.34
CA GLU A 57 6.25 1.70 21.34
C GLU A 57 4.82 2.11 21.73
#